data_AF-A0A1U7GRZ9-F1
#
_entry.id   AF-A0A1U7GRZ9-F1
#
_cell.length_a   1.000
_cell.length_b   1.000
_cell.length_c   1.000
_cell.angle_alpha   90.00
_cell.angle_beta   90.00
_cell.angle_gamma   90.00
#
_symmetry.space_group_name_H-M   'P 1'
#
loop_
_entity.id
_entity.type
_entity.pdbx_description
1 polymer ?
#
loop_
_entity_poly.entity_id
_entity_poly.type
_entity_poly.pdbx_seq_one_letter_code
_entity_poly.pdbx_strand_id
1 'polypeptide(L)'
;MYDWLLEYAHDDEIYTLPETDDAAIEDALGLFDGRLTFYCSLSDNADESCLWCVGEPDRRLIEGRLVERDEVRHFILRRRHGGGGDAGPVRHGIRPADAVEAAPSEIFTAAEALAIFLAFYHHKEIPSDCESVPTSRLFGANSFED
;
A
#
# COMPACT_ATOMS: atom_id res chain seq x y z
N MET A 1 23.49 -6.86 2.59
CA MET A 1 22.43 -7.56 3.32
C MET A 1 21.18 -6.81 2.92
N TYR A 2 20.17 -7.47 2.38
CA TYR A 2 19.03 -6.77 1.80
C TYR A 2 18.19 -6.17 2.94
N ASP A 3 18.02 -4.85 2.93
CA ASP A 3 17.40 -4.07 4.01
C ASP A 3 15.85 -4.10 3.97
N TRP A 4 15.26 -5.11 3.32
CA TRP A 4 13.82 -5.20 3.09
C TRP A 4 13.21 -6.45 3.71
N LEU A 5 11.96 -6.32 4.16
CA LEU A 5 11.12 -7.40 4.67
C LEU A 5 9.82 -7.45 3.86
N LEU A 6 9.48 -8.62 3.34
CA LEU A 6 8.21 -8.88 2.65
C LEU A 6 7.43 -9.97 3.38
N GLU A 7 6.21 -9.64 3.81
CA GLU A 7 5.31 -10.55 4.51
C GLU A 7 3.94 -10.59 3.81
N TYR A 8 3.31 -11.75 3.76
CA TYR A 8 1.94 -11.86 3.25
C TYR A 8 1.12 -12.90 4.00
N ALA A 9 -0.20 -12.69 4.02
CA ALA A 9 -1.17 -13.61 4.59
C ALA A 9 -1.74 -14.54 3.51
N HIS A 10 -1.70 -15.85 3.76
CA HIS A 10 -2.27 -16.88 2.90
C HIS A 10 -2.87 -17.98 3.78
N ASP A 11 -4.14 -18.31 3.52
CA ASP A 11 -4.89 -19.34 4.28
C ASP A 11 -4.81 -19.16 5.80
N ASP A 12 -4.99 -17.91 6.27
CA ASP A 12 -4.89 -17.49 7.68
C ASP A 12 -3.49 -17.63 8.33
N GLU A 13 -2.46 -17.92 7.55
CA GLU A 13 -1.06 -17.94 8.00
C GLU A 13 -0.27 -16.77 7.43
N ILE A 14 0.72 -16.27 8.18
CA ILE A 14 1.63 -15.21 7.75
C ILE A 14 2.96 -15.83 7.31
N TYR A 15 3.39 -15.49 6.10
CA TYR A 15 4.63 -15.94 5.49
C TYR A 15 5.59 -14.76 5.36
N THR A 16 6.81 -14.92 5.86
CA THR A 16 7.91 -13.96 5.68
C THR A 16 8.87 -14.51 4.64
N LEU A 17 9.16 -13.75 3.59
CA LEU A 17 10.08 -14.19 2.53
C LEU A 17 11.54 -13.91 2.92
N PRO A 18 12.46 -14.86 2.67
CA PRO A 18 13.87 -14.73 3.06
C PRO A 18 14.64 -13.73 2.19
N GLU A 19 14.17 -13.48 0.97
CA GLU A 19 14.70 -12.49 0.04
C GLU A 19 13.52 -11.67 -0.50
N THR A 20 13.74 -10.37 -0.67
CA THR A 20 12.75 -9.45 -1.24
C THR A 20 13.34 -8.86 -2.51
N ASP A 21 12.86 -9.33 -3.65
CA ASP A 21 13.15 -8.81 -4.98
C ASP A 21 11.86 -8.62 -5.79
N ASP A 22 11.97 -8.07 -7.00
CA ASP A 22 10.81 -7.79 -7.85
C ASP A 22 9.97 -9.07 -8.10
N ALA A 23 10.61 -10.22 -8.27
CA ALA A 23 9.92 -11.50 -8.50
C ALA A 23 9.16 -11.98 -7.25
N ALA A 24 9.77 -11.87 -6.07
CA ALA A 24 9.12 -12.20 -4.80
C ALA A 24 7.90 -11.30 -4.52
N ILE A 25 8.01 -10.00 -4.85
CA ILE A 25 6.90 -9.04 -4.75
C ILE A 25 5.78 -9.42 -5.72
N GLU A 26 6.11 -9.73 -6.97
CA GLU A 26 5.17 -10.19 -8.00
C GLU A 26 4.44 -11.47 -7.57
N ASP A 27 5.16 -12.47 -7.09
CA ASP A 27 4.60 -13.74 -6.63
C ASP A 27 3.65 -13.54 -5.44
N ALA A 28 4.05 -12.74 -4.44
CA ALA A 28 3.22 -12.46 -3.27
C ALA A 28 1.92 -11.73 -3.64
N LEU A 29 2.00 -10.71 -4.50
CA LEU A 29 0.83 -9.97 -4.97
C LEU A 29 -0.01 -10.74 -6.00
N GLY A 30 0.55 -11.73 -6.69
CA GLY A 30 -0.22 -12.63 -7.55
C GLY A 30 -1.27 -13.46 -6.79
N LEU A 31 -1.08 -13.68 -5.49
CA LEU A 31 -2.04 -14.36 -4.61
C LEU A 31 -3.25 -13.52 -4.24
N PHE A 32 -3.22 -12.23 -4.57
CA PHE A 32 -4.27 -11.26 -4.28
C PHE A 32 -5.58 -11.57 -5.01
N ASP A 33 -5.50 -12.05 -6.26
CA ASP A 33 -6.68 -12.23 -7.10
C ASP A 33 -7.52 -13.44 -6.66
N GLY A 34 -8.79 -13.17 -6.34
CA GLY A 34 -9.78 -14.20 -5.97
C GLY A 34 -9.83 -14.55 -4.48
N ARG A 35 -9.05 -13.88 -3.62
CA ARG A 35 -9.11 -14.10 -2.16
C ARG A 35 -10.14 -13.22 -1.48
N LEU A 36 -10.80 -13.79 -0.48
CA LEU A 36 -11.73 -13.05 0.38
C LEU A 36 -10.98 -12.05 1.26
N THR A 37 -9.89 -12.48 1.89
CA THR A 37 -9.04 -11.61 2.70
C THR A 37 -7.58 -11.85 2.33
N PHE A 38 -6.83 -10.77 2.11
CA PHE A 38 -5.42 -10.76 1.77
C PHE A 38 -4.73 -9.57 2.46
N TYR A 39 -3.51 -9.81 2.90
CA TYR A 39 -2.63 -8.79 3.47
C TYR A 39 -1.22 -9.02 2.94
N CYS A 40 -0.54 -7.98 2.50
CA CYS A 40 0.88 -8.02 2.13
C CYS A 40 1.57 -6.76 2.64
N SER A 41 2.74 -6.90 3.24
CA SER A 41 3.57 -5.83 3.79
C SER A 41 4.94 -5.85 3.15
N LEU A 42 5.39 -4.70 2.66
CA LEU A 42 6.77 -4.45 2.27
C LEU A 42 7.34 -3.38 3.19
N SER A 43 8.39 -3.71 3.95
CA SER A 43 8.99 -2.84 4.96
C SER A 43 10.48 -2.65 4.73
N ASP A 44 10.94 -1.41 4.83
CA ASP A 44 12.36 -1.06 4.94
C ASP A 44 12.78 -1.24 6.40
N ASN A 45 13.71 -2.17 6.65
CA ASN A 45 14.20 -2.49 7.98
C ASN A 45 15.19 -1.44 8.51
N ALA A 46 15.71 -0.55 7.66
CA ALA A 46 16.67 0.47 8.07
C ALA A 46 15.99 1.64 8.77
N ASP A 47 14.82 2.06 8.28
CA ASP A 47 14.08 3.21 8.83
C ASP A 47 12.66 2.86 9.30
N GLU A 48 12.25 1.60 9.23
CA GLU A 48 10.92 1.09 9.60
C GLU A 48 9.77 1.62 8.71
N SER A 49 10.06 2.25 7.57
CA SER A 49 9.05 2.62 6.58
C SER A 49 8.40 1.37 5.97
N CYS A 50 7.12 1.45 5.64
CA CYS A 50 6.38 0.29 5.14
C CYS A 50 5.14 0.67 4.33
N LEU A 51 4.81 -0.22 3.40
CA LEU A 51 3.56 -0.23 2.66
C LEU A 51 2.82 -1.54 2.93
N TRP A 52 1.50 -1.43 3.01
CA TRP A 52 0.60 -2.56 3.18
C TRP A 52 -0.45 -2.56 2.09
N CYS A 53 -0.60 -3.68 1.41
CA CYS A 53 -1.74 -3.96 0.56
C CYS A 53 -2.77 -4.75 1.37
N VAL A 54 -3.97 -4.20 1.53
CA VAL A 54 -5.06 -4.82 2.28
C VAL A 54 -6.20 -5.10 1.30
N GLY A 55 -6.46 -6.37 1.02
CA GLY A 55 -7.55 -6.85 0.18
C GLY A 55 -8.63 -7.54 1.00
N GLU A 56 -9.80 -6.95 1.15
CA GLU A 56 -11.04 -7.60 1.62
C GLU A 56 -12.05 -7.63 0.45
N PRO A 57 -13.15 -8.40 0.50
CA PRO A 57 -14.08 -8.51 -0.64
C PRO A 57 -14.71 -7.17 -1.01
N ASP A 58 -14.76 -6.25 -0.04
CA ASP A 58 -15.30 -4.90 -0.18
C ASP A 58 -14.21 -3.81 -0.28
N ARG A 59 -12.92 -4.15 -0.24
CA ARG A 59 -11.83 -3.18 0.00
C ARG A 59 -10.51 -3.59 -0.65
N ARG A 60 -9.88 -2.69 -1.39
CA ARG A 60 -8.47 -2.83 -1.78
C ARG A 60 -7.79 -1.48 -1.67
N LEU A 61 -7.07 -1.28 -0.57
CA LEU A 61 -6.34 -0.06 -0.30
C LEU A 61 -4.88 -0.38 -0.07
N ILE A 62 -4.05 0.64 -0.28
CA ILE A 62 -2.67 0.61 0.16
C ILE A 62 -2.53 1.58 1.32
N GLU A 63 -2.11 1.06 2.45
CA GLU A 63 -1.76 1.85 3.62
C GLU A 63 -0.24 2.04 3.64
N GLY A 64 0.23 3.16 4.16
CA GLY A 64 1.65 3.44 4.27
C GLY A 64 2.01 4.11 5.57
N ARG A 65 3.21 3.78 6.05
CA ARG A 65 3.91 4.44 7.14
C ARG A 65 5.28 4.83 6.62
N LEU A 66 5.58 6.11 6.64
CA LEU A 66 6.90 6.62 6.27
C LEU A 66 7.55 7.24 7.50
N VAL A 67 8.82 6.90 7.72
CA VAL A 67 9.63 7.47 8.78
C VAL A 67 10.63 8.41 8.14
N GLU A 68 10.38 9.71 8.24
CA GLU A 68 11.27 10.74 7.71
C GLU A 68 11.89 11.52 8.88
N ARG A 69 13.18 11.29 9.14
CA ARG A 69 13.90 11.89 10.28
C ARG A 69 13.25 11.51 11.61
N ASP A 70 12.57 12.46 12.27
CA ASP A 70 11.90 12.27 13.56
C ASP A 70 10.36 12.26 13.42
N GLU A 71 9.83 12.30 12.19
CA GLU A 71 8.39 12.32 11.91
C GLU A 71 7.92 10.97 11.34
N VAL A 72 6.87 10.42 11.95
CA VAL A 72 6.14 9.27 11.42
C VAL A 72 4.89 9.76 10.72
N ARG A 73 4.75 9.44 9.44
CA ARG A 73 3.60 9.83 8.61
C ARG A 73 2.82 8.59 8.20
N HIS A 74 1.55 8.55 8.59
CA HIS A 74 0.60 7.52 8.19
C HIS A 74 -0.30 8.07 7.08
N PHE A 75 -0.56 7.26 6.06
CA PHE A 75 -1.46 7.62 4.97
C PHE A 75 -2.10 6.38 4.34
N ILE A 76 -3.15 6.65 3.57
CA ILE A 76 -3.77 5.72 2.65
C ILE A 76 -3.57 6.26 1.25
N LEU A 77 -3.16 5.41 0.31
CA LEU A 77 -3.19 5.71 -1.10
C LEU A 77 -4.57 5.37 -1.66
N ARG A 78 -5.11 6.28 -2.46
CA ARG A 78 -6.31 6.08 -3.27
C ARG A 78 -6.13 6.74 -4.62
N ARG A 79 -6.98 6.41 -5.60
CA ARG A 79 -6.95 7.14 -6.89
C ARG A 79 -7.51 8.55 -6.73
N ARG A 80 -6.84 9.54 -7.33
CA ARG A 80 -7.24 10.97 -7.34
C ARG A 80 -8.58 11.23 -8.02
N HIS A 81 -8.94 10.39 -8.98
CA HIS A 81 -10.15 10.51 -9.78
C HIS A 81 -10.98 9.23 -9.71
N GLY A 82 -11.71 9.06 -8.59
CA GLY A 82 -12.76 8.06 -8.48
C GLY A 82 -14.01 8.49 -9.25
N GLY A 83 -14.30 7.85 -10.38
CA GLY A 83 -15.58 8.00 -11.08
C GLY A 83 -16.76 7.49 -10.23
N GLY A 84 -17.96 8.03 -10.48
CA GLY A 84 -19.13 7.90 -9.60
C GLY A 84 -19.53 6.50 -9.12
N GLY A 85 -20.15 6.48 -7.95
CA GLY A 85 -20.65 5.34 -7.19
C GLY A 85 -20.83 5.77 -5.74
N ASP A 86 -21.65 5.07 -4.96
CA ASP A 86 -21.80 5.40 -3.54
C ASP A 86 -20.52 4.98 -2.80
N ALA A 87 -19.79 5.97 -2.28
CA ALA A 87 -18.63 5.72 -1.43
C ALA A 87 -19.08 5.02 -0.14
N GLY A 88 -18.34 3.98 0.25
CA GLY A 88 -18.64 3.19 1.44
C GLY A 88 -17.52 3.30 2.48
N PRO A 89 -17.80 3.02 3.77
CA PRO A 89 -16.78 3.06 4.81
C PRO A 89 -15.76 1.93 4.62
N VAL A 90 -14.51 2.32 4.38
CA VAL A 90 -13.35 1.43 4.32
C VAL A 90 -12.59 1.56 5.64
N ARG A 91 -12.52 0.46 6.40
CA ARG A 91 -11.85 0.44 7.71
C ARG A 91 -10.35 0.17 7.52
N HIS A 92 -9.51 0.89 8.25
CA HIS A 92 -8.05 0.77 8.21
C HIS A 92 -7.54 -0.33 9.12
N GLY A 93 -6.74 -1.24 8.57
CA GLY A 93 -6.05 -2.32 9.28
C GLY A 93 -6.70 -2.79 10.59
N ILE A 94 -5.86 -3.09 11.58
CA ILE A 94 -6.29 -3.59 12.90
C ILE A 94 -6.82 -2.45 13.81
N ARG A 95 -6.99 -1.23 13.29
CA ARG A 95 -7.37 -0.03 14.05
C ARG A 95 -8.73 0.50 13.57
N PRO A 96 -9.84 -0.05 14.09
CA PRO A 96 -11.20 0.21 13.61
C PRO A 96 -11.75 1.63 13.84
N ALA A 97 -10.98 2.55 14.43
CA ALA A 97 -11.46 3.88 14.81
C ALA A 97 -11.39 4.92 13.68
N ASP A 98 -10.55 4.68 12.68
CA ASP A 98 -10.43 5.53 11.50
C ASP A 98 -10.99 4.74 10.33
N ALA A 99 -12.08 5.21 9.74
CA ALA A 99 -12.62 4.66 8.50
C ALA A 99 -12.61 5.78 7.46
N VAL A 100 -11.99 5.52 6.31
CA VAL A 100 -12.03 6.43 5.16
C VAL A 100 -13.12 5.94 4.23
N GLU A 101 -13.95 6.86 3.76
CA GLU A 101 -14.90 6.55 2.70
C GLU A 101 -14.16 6.48 1.36
N ALA A 102 -14.31 5.35 0.65
CA ALA A 102 -13.78 5.19 -0.69
C ALA A 102 -14.83 4.56 -1.62
N ALA A 103 -14.92 5.09 -2.84
CA ALA A 103 -15.70 4.50 -3.91
C ALA A 103 -14.94 3.32 -4.55
N PRO A 104 -15.63 2.34 -5.17
CA PRO A 104 -14.97 1.23 -5.87
C PRO A 104 -13.98 1.64 -6.96
N SER A 105 -14.14 2.83 -7.53
CA SER A 105 -13.23 3.40 -8.52
C SER A 105 -11.92 3.94 -7.93
N GLU A 106 -11.86 4.14 -6.61
CA GLU A 106 -10.69 4.59 -5.86
C GLU A 106 -9.84 3.40 -5.35
N ILE A 107 -10.34 2.17 -5.52
CA ILE A 107 -9.76 0.90 -5.08
C ILE A 107 -8.75 0.36 -6.10
N PHE A 108 -7.61 -0.18 -5.64
CA PHE A 108 -6.55 -0.69 -6.51
C PHE A 108 -6.78 -2.13 -7.00
N THR A 109 -6.27 -2.43 -8.18
CA THR A 109 -6.06 -3.79 -8.70
C THR A 109 -4.72 -4.35 -8.21
N ALA A 110 -4.50 -5.67 -8.37
CA ALA A 110 -3.21 -6.30 -8.03
C ALA A 110 -2.05 -5.67 -8.82
N ALA A 111 -2.25 -5.38 -10.11
CA ALA A 111 -1.24 -4.77 -10.97
C ALA A 111 -0.85 -3.35 -10.51
N GLU A 112 -1.82 -2.57 -10.02
CA GLU A 112 -1.55 -1.24 -9.49
C GLU A 112 -0.83 -1.30 -8.15
N ALA A 113 -1.24 -2.21 -7.27
CA ALA A 113 -0.54 -2.45 -6.01
C ALA A 113 0.91 -2.89 -6.24
N LEU A 114 1.15 -3.74 -7.24
CA LEU A 114 2.49 -4.14 -7.65
C LEU A 114 3.32 -2.95 -8.11
N ALA A 115 2.78 -2.10 -8.98
CA ALA A 115 3.48 -0.90 -9.44
C ALA A 115 3.89 0.02 -8.27
N ILE A 116 3.02 0.15 -7.27
CA ILE A 116 3.26 0.96 -6.07
C ILE A 116 4.33 0.32 -5.17
N PHE A 117 4.27 -0.99 -4.92
CA PHE A 117 5.26 -1.71 -4.13
C PHE A 117 6.63 -1.68 -4.77
N LEU A 118 6.72 -1.91 -6.08
CA LEU A 118 7.98 -1.79 -6.83
C LEU A 118 8.52 -0.36 -6.78
N ALA A 119 7.66 0.66 -6.92
CA ALA A 119 8.11 2.04 -6.79
C ALA A 119 8.70 2.31 -5.40
N PHE A 120 8.05 1.84 -4.33
CA PHE A 120 8.55 1.97 -2.96
C PHE A 120 9.86 1.23 -2.72
N TYR A 121 9.94 -0.04 -3.13
CA TYR A 121 11.15 -0.87 -3.06
C TYR A 121 12.35 -0.22 -3.74
N HIS A 122 12.13 0.40 -4.91
CA HIS A 122 13.17 1.06 -5.68
C HIS A 122 13.41 2.54 -5.27
N HIS A 123 12.74 3.04 -4.23
CA HIS A 123 12.70 4.45 -3.83
C HIS A 123 12.40 5.41 -5.01
N LYS A 124 11.46 5.01 -5.86
CA LYS A 124 10.99 5.76 -7.03
C LYS A 124 9.66 6.45 -6.73
N GLU A 125 9.27 7.30 -7.67
CA GLU A 125 7.97 7.99 -7.63
C GLU A 125 6.82 6.99 -7.74
N ILE A 126 5.83 7.14 -6.85
CA ILE A 126 4.57 6.40 -6.88
C ILE A 126 3.70 6.97 -8.02
N PRO A 127 2.94 6.15 -8.77
CA PRO A 127 2.12 6.60 -9.88
C PRO A 127 1.28 7.87 -9.63
N SER A 128 1.29 8.81 -10.58
CA SER A 128 0.78 10.20 -10.43
C SER A 128 -0.75 10.32 -10.26
N ASP A 129 -1.49 9.26 -10.55
CA ASP A 129 -2.93 9.19 -10.36
C ASP A 129 -3.33 8.76 -8.93
N CYS A 130 -2.34 8.54 -8.05
CA CYS A 130 -2.55 8.25 -6.64
C CYS A 130 -2.49 9.53 -5.78
N GLU A 131 -3.30 9.59 -4.74
CA GLU A 131 -3.23 10.61 -3.69
C GLU A 131 -3.19 9.97 -2.30
N SER A 132 -2.47 10.61 -1.37
CA SER A 132 -2.42 10.22 0.03
C SER A 132 -3.54 10.90 0.83
N VAL A 133 -4.14 10.16 1.77
CA VAL A 133 -5.09 10.70 2.74
C VAL A 133 -4.67 10.29 4.16
N PRO A 134 -4.54 11.25 5.10
CA PRO A 134 -4.64 12.70 4.90
C PRO A 134 -3.51 13.22 3.99
N THR A 135 -3.79 14.26 3.19
CA THR A 135 -2.91 14.81 2.14
C THR A 135 -1.52 15.13 2.69
N SER A 136 -0.64 14.15 2.59
CA SER A 136 0.73 14.18 3.11
C SER A 136 1.67 14.10 1.93
N ARG A 137 2.82 14.77 2.01
CA ARG A 137 3.82 14.65 0.95
C ARG A 137 4.25 13.18 0.85
N LEU A 138 3.90 12.54 -0.26
CA LEU A 138 4.45 11.23 -0.63
C LEU A 138 5.85 11.44 -1.20
N PHE A 139 6.73 10.46 -0.99
CA PHE A 139 8.09 10.43 -1.52
C PHE A 139 8.16 10.89 -2.98
N GLY A 140 9.11 11.78 -3.30
CA GLY A 140 9.40 12.24 -4.67
C GLY A 140 8.41 13.23 -5.30
N ALA A 141 7.12 13.22 -4.95
CA ALA A 141 6.08 13.98 -5.66
C ALA A 141 5.80 15.39 -5.10
N ASN A 142 6.79 16.05 -4.51
CA ASN A 142 6.73 17.49 -4.21
C ASN A 142 8.02 18.20 -4.65
N SER A 143 8.54 17.87 -5.83
CA SER A 143 9.31 18.87 -6.56
C SER A 143 8.36 20.02 -6.87
N PHE A 144 8.38 21.02 -5.99
CA PHE A 144 7.97 22.38 -6.33
C PHE A 144 8.74 22.75 -7.60
N GLU A 145 8.02 22.95 -8.70
CA GLU A 145 8.41 24.08 -9.53
C GLU A 145 7.89 25.32 -8.80
N ASP A 146 8.81 26.26 -8.58
CA ASP A 146 8.70 27.49 -7.78
C ASP A 146 7.41 28.32 -7.98
#